data_AF-A0A5B9VVH7-F1
#
_entry.id   AF-A0A5B9VVH7-F1
#
_cell.length_a   1.000
_cell.length_b   1.000
_cell.length_c   1.000
_cell.angle_alpha   90.00
_cell.angle_beta   90.00
_cell.angle_gamma   90.00
#
_symmetry.space_group_name_H-M   'P 1'
#
loop_
_entity.id
_entity.type
_entity.pdbx_description
1 polymer ?
#
loop_
_entity_poly.entity_id
_entity_poly.type
_entity_poly.pdbx_seq_one_letter_code
_entity_poly.pdbx_strand_id
1 'polypeptide(L)'
;MPMGIGVGSPRAWGLVAACGCLALPSTVSCEDVKSARAYFVGNSVTDTIRYGSLAKLAESRGRTLTWGRDMIPGSPLSWLWDHPADGFRQEPFGLYPTALGEYSWDVLSLEPFDRHLDGKDGDLAAAGRFIDLALRRSPDVQVYIYSRWPRRDEGKDGSLSLDYRAKWLRKYTGGWDGTEETRDYFERVVAGLREAYRGKAKPALLVPVGDVLLELDARMKAGKVPGHSDIAQIYVDGIHFNNVGSYVVGLTYYATIFRDDPRGLPAGPYNEDLDPAKGRKIDEALAGAIQEAVWSVVSTHPLAGVRALPSRP
;
A
#
# COMPACT_ATOMS: atom_id res chain seq x y z
N MET A 1 84.49 -47.45 5.06
CA MET A 1 85.14 -46.13 5.14
C MET A 1 84.40 -45.18 4.18
N PRO A 2 84.23 -43.88 4.45
CA PRO A 2 83.71 -43.19 5.64
C PRO A 2 82.40 -42.39 5.29
N MET A 3 81.43 -42.24 6.20
CA MET A 3 81.12 -41.08 7.09
C MET A 3 80.19 -39.99 6.51
N GLY A 4 79.25 -39.52 7.36
CA GLY A 4 78.53 -38.23 7.24
C GLY A 4 77.00 -38.34 7.28
N ILE A 5 76.32 -38.59 8.42
CA ILE A 5 75.83 -37.65 9.47
C ILE A 5 74.60 -36.81 9.06
N GLY A 6 73.53 -36.86 9.89
CA GLY A 6 72.41 -35.89 9.96
C GLY A 6 71.02 -36.58 10.01
N VAL A 7 70.50 -37.06 11.15
CA VAL A 7 69.82 -36.41 12.30
C VAL A 7 68.48 -35.71 11.98
N GLY A 8 67.38 -36.29 12.50
CA GLY A 8 66.10 -35.67 12.91
C GLY A 8 65.09 -35.30 11.80
N SER A 9 63.77 -35.45 11.89
CA SER A 9 62.83 -35.84 12.97
C SER A 9 61.46 -36.23 12.33
N PRO A 10 60.40 -36.61 13.10
CA PRO A 10 59.38 -37.58 12.68
C PRO A 10 58.19 -37.05 11.86
N ARG A 11 57.52 -38.01 11.21
CA ARG A 11 56.31 -37.91 10.38
C ARG A 11 55.11 -37.40 11.17
N ALA A 12 54.50 -36.31 10.70
CA ALA A 12 53.17 -35.85 11.11
C ALA A 12 52.08 -36.52 10.26
N TRP A 13 51.04 -37.00 10.94
CA TRP A 13 49.83 -37.55 10.35
C TRP A 13 48.93 -36.39 9.88
N GLY A 14 48.55 -36.39 8.60
CA GLY A 14 47.65 -35.39 8.03
C GLY A 14 46.20 -35.64 8.42
N LEU A 15 45.59 -34.72 9.17
CA LEU A 15 44.14 -34.60 9.29
C LEU A 15 43.59 -33.84 8.09
N VAL A 16 42.65 -34.47 7.37
CA VAL A 16 41.82 -33.80 6.37
C VAL A 16 40.67 -33.10 7.11
N ALA A 17 40.70 -31.77 7.14
CA ALA A 17 39.60 -30.96 7.64
C ALA A 17 38.53 -30.79 6.55
N ALA A 18 37.34 -31.35 6.77
CA ALA A 18 36.17 -31.10 5.95
C ALA A 18 35.58 -29.72 6.33
N CYS A 19 35.71 -28.74 5.45
CA CYS A 19 35.03 -27.46 5.56
C CYS A 19 33.53 -27.64 5.25
N GLY A 20 32.73 -27.85 6.29
CA GLY A 20 31.28 -27.71 6.21
C GLY A 20 30.90 -26.22 6.21
N CYS A 21 30.62 -25.65 5.05
CA CYS A 21 29.94 -24.36 4.95
C CYS A 21 28.46 -24.55 5.35
N LEU A 22 28.17 -24.38 6.64
CA LEU A 22 26.81 -24.15 7.11
C LEU A 22 26.36 -22.76 6.60
N ALA A 23 25.57 -22.76 5.53
CA ALA A 23 24.85 -21.56 5.11
C ALA A 23 23.84 -21.20 6.20
N LEU A 24 24.14 -20.16 6.97
CA LEU A 24 23.19 -19.58 7.91
C LEU A 24 22.00 -19.01 7.12
N PRO A 25 20.75 -19.27 7.52
CA PRO A 25 19.60 -18.62 6.90
C PRO A 25 19.72 -17.12 7.12
N SER A 26 19.76 -16.36 6.03
CA SER A 26 19.75 -14.90 6.06
C SER A 26 18.45 -14.44 6.73
N THR A 27 18.53 -14.00 7.99
CA THR A 27 17.44 -13.31 8.65
C THR A 27 17.28 -11.95 7.97
N VAL A 28 16.38 -11.86 7.01
CA VAL A 28 15.89 -10.57 6.51
C VAL A 28 15.15 -9.93 7.68
N SER A 29 15.80 -9.03 8.42
CA SER A 29 15.12 -8.20 9.39
C SER A 29 14.06 -7.39 8.67
N CYS A 30 12.83 -7.38 9.18
CA CYS A 30 11.85 -6.39 8.77
C CYS A 30 12.44 -5.03 9.18
N GLU A 31 13.01 -4.27 8.23
CA GLU A 31 13.56 -2.96 8.54
C GLU A 31 12.44 -2.07 9.07
N ASP A 32 12.59 -1.64 10.33
CA ASP A 32 11.77 -0.64 10.96
C ASP A 32 11.92 0.69 10.20
N VAL A 33 10.97 1.03 9.33
CA VAL A 33 11.02 2.28 8.56
C VAL A 33 10.78 3.45 9.52
N LYS A 34 11.82 4.20 9.85
CA LYS A 34 11.73 5.37 10.77
C LYS A 34 11.30 6.64 10.06
N SER A 35 11.61 6.78 8.79
CA SER A 35 11.19 7.90 7.96
C SER A 35 10.83 7.40 6.57
N ALA A 36 9.81 8.00 5.97
CA ALA A 36 9.42 7.75 4.59
C ALA A 36 9.08 9.08 3.91
N ARG A 37 9.56 9.24 2.67
CA ARG A 37 9.12 10.26 1.73
C ARG A 37 8.19 9.59 0.71
N ALA A 38 6.91 9.94 0.72
CA ALA A 38 5.91 9.34 -0.17
C ALA A 38 5.29 10.36 -1.14
N TYR A 39 5.24 10.02 -2.42
CA TYR A 39 4.49 10.77 -3.42
C TYR A 39 3.23 10.00 -3.82
N PHE A 40 2.07 10.63 -3.69
CA PHE A 40 0.77 10.03 -3.98
C PHE A 40 0.19 10.61 -5.27
N VAL A 41 -0.17 9.75 -6.21
CA VAL A 41 -0.71 10.14 -7.52
C VAL A 41 -2.09 9.50 -7.72
N GLY A 42 -3.10 10.31 -8.00
CA GLY A 42 -4.44 9.82 -8.33
C GLY A 42 -5.52 10.90 -8.33
N ASN A 43 -6.62 10.69 -7.61
CA ASN A 43 -7.79 11.57 -7.63
C ASN A 43 -8.39 11.77 -6.22
N SER A 44 -9.65 12.19 -6.14
CA SER A 44 -10.36 12.41 -4.87
C SER A 44 -10.45 11.16 -3.98
N VAL A 45 -10.38 9.96 -4.56
CA VAL A 45 -10.29 8.69 -3.80
C VAL A 45 -8.92 8.57 -3.12
N THR A 46 -7.84 9.03 -3.74
CA THR A 46 -6.50 9.10 -3.14
C THR A 46 -6.49 10.06 -1.95
N ASP A 47 -7.18 11.19 -2.07
CA ASP A 47 -7.31 12.16 -0.98
C ASP A 47 -8.03 11.61 0.27
N THR A 48 -8.72 10.49 0.17
CA THR A 48 -9.30 9.76 1.31
C THR A 48 -8.22 9.31 2.32
N ILE A 49 -6.95 9.24 1.91
CA ILE A 49 -5.81 9.00 2.80
C ILE A 49 -5.74 10.02 3.94
N ARG A 50 -6.15 11.28 3.69
CA ARG A 50 -5.94 12.43 4.59
C ARG A 50 -4.47 12.53 5.03
N TYR A 51 -3.60 12.92 4.11
CA TYR A 51 -2.14 12.83 4.27
C TYR A 51 -1.59 13.44 5.58
N GLY A 52 -2.14 14.57 6.03
CA GLY A 52 -1.78 15.17 7.33
C GLY A 52 -2.15 14.28 8.52
N SER A 53 -3.33 13.66 8.50
CA SER A 53 -3.75 12.70 9.53
C SER A 53 -2.87 11.45 9.51
N LEU A 54 -2.50 10.95 8.32
CA LEU A 54 -1.55 9.84 8.19
C LEU A 54 -0.16 10.20 8.74
N ALA A 55 0.33 11.42 8.48
CA ALA A 55 1.60 11.89 9.03
C ALA A 55 1.55 11.96 10.56
N LYS A 56 0.47 12.48 11.15
CA LYS A 56 0.26 12.47 12.61
C LYS A 56 0.19 11.06 13.20
N LEU A 57 -0.37 10.08 12.48
CA LEU A 57 -0.29 8.66 12.90
C LEU A 57 1.16 8.17 12.93
N ALA A 58 1.95 8.49 11.91
CA ALA A 58 3.38 8.18 11.88
C ALA A 58 4.13 8.77 13.09
N GLU A 59 3.90 10.06 13.35
CA GLU A 59 4.52 10.80 14.45
C GLU A 59 4.19 10.20 15.83
N SER A 60 2.98 9.67 16.01
CA SER A 60 2.57 9.02 17.26
C SER A 60 3.42 7.80 17.65
N ARG A 61 4.20 7.24 16.71
CA ARG A 61 5.19 6.19 16.94
C ARG A 61 6.63 6.62 16.70
N GLY A 62 6.90 7.93 16.74
CA GLY A 62 8.23 8.48 16.48
C GLY A 62 8.73 8.21 15.06
N ARG A 63 7.81 8.10 14.09
CA ARG A 63 8.13 7.98 12.67
C ARG A 63 7.82 9.29 11.95
N THR A 64 8.45 9.53 10.82
CA THR A 64 8.22 10.74 10.03
C THR A 64 7.72 10.38 8.63
N LEU A 65 6.59 10.96 8.22
CA LEU A 65 6.11 10.90 6.85
C LEU A 65 6.23 12.29 6.20
N THR A 66 7.18 12.44 5.29
CA THR A 66 7.14 13.57 4.33
C THR A 66 6.30 13.15 3.15
N TRP A 67 5.34 13.97 2.73
CA TRP A 67 4.44 13.59 1.65
C TRP A 67 4.32 14.69 0.60
N GLY A 68 4.20 14.25 -0.65
CA GLY A 68 3.75 15.07 -1.77
C GLY A 68 2.55 14.44 -2.45
N ARG A 69 1.79 15.21 -3.22
CA ARG A 69 0.65 14.68 -3.98
C ARG A 69 0.56 15.30 -5.36
N ASP A 70 -0.03 14.54 -6.28
CA ASP A 70 -0.61 14.99 -7.53
C ASP A 70 -2.00 14.39 -7.66
N MET A 71 -3.02 15.25 -7.74
CA MET A 71 -4.40 14.81 -7.68
C MET A 71 -5.29 15.66 -8.59
N ILE A 72 -6.00 15.02 -9.51
CA ILE A 72 -7.07 15.66 -10.29
C ILE A 72 -8.39 14.92 -9.98
N PRO A 73 -9.46 15.60 -9.52
CA PRO A 73 -10.72 14.94 -9.17
C PRO A 73 -11.29 14.06 -10.29
N GLY A 74 -11.74 12.86 -9.94
CA GLY A 74 -12.33 11.88 -10.86
C GLY A 74 -11.43 11.40 -11.99
N SER A 75 -10.13 11.70 -11.96
CA SER A 75 -9.25 11.47 -13.09
C SER A 75 -8.47 10.16 -12.98
N PRO A 76 -8.29 9.43 -14.09
CA PRO A 76 -7.39 8.28 -14.19
C PRO A 76 -5.93 8.71 -14.27
N LEU A 77 -4.99 7.79 -13.97
CA LEU A 77 -3.55 8.06 -14.10
C LEU A 77 -3.15 8.59 -15.49
N SER A 78 -3.78 8.06 -16.55
CA SER A 78 -3.50 8.51 -17.92
C SER A 78 -3.79 10.00 -18.09
N TRP A 79 -4.86 10.50 -17.47
CA TRP A 79 -5.25 11.90 -17.55
C TRP A 79 -4.27 12.81 -16.82
N LEU A 80 -3.85 12.43 -15.59
CA LEU A 80 -2.83 13.17 -14.85
C LEU A 80 -1.55 13.29 -15.68
N TRP A 81 -1.12 12.19 -16.31
CA TRP A 81 0.07 12.20 -17.17
C TRP A 81 -0.06 13.20 -18.33
N ASP A 82 -1.20 13.22 -19.00
CA ASP A 82 -1.43 14.09 -20.17
C ASP A 82 -1.72 15.55 -19.79
N HIS A 83 -2.01 15.84 -18.52
CA HIS A 83 -2.31 17.17 -17.98
C HIS A 83 -1.33 17.58 -16.87
N PRO A 84 -0.02 17.68 -17.15
CA PRO A 84 1.05 17.82 -16.16
C PRO A 84 1.07 19.14 -15.37
N ALA A 85 0.25 20.12 -15.78
CA ALA A 85 0.15 21.43 -15.15
C ALA A 85 -1.12 21.61 -14.30
N ASP A 86 -2.03 20.62 -14.34
CA ASP A 86 -3.33 20.69 -13.69
C ASP A 86 -3.34 19.90 -12.39
N GLY A 87 -4.30 20.20 -11.52
CA GLY A 87 -4.55 19.45 -10.30
C GLY A 87 -4.02 20.09 -9.04
N PHE A 88 -4.21 19.35 -7.95
CA PHE A 88 -3.83 19.76 -6.61
C PHE A 88 -2.50 19.12 -6.22
N ARG A 89 -1.65 19.94 -5.60
CA ARG A 89 -0.30 19.54 -5.20
C ARG A 89 -0.03 19.84 -3.74
N GLN A 90 1.12 19.37 -3.27
CA GLN A 90 1.67 19.72 -1.97
C GLN A 90 2.97 20.51 -2.17
N GLU A 91 3.02 21.72 -1.62
CA GLU A 91 4.24 22.50 -1.60
C GLU A 91 5.24 21.92 -0.57
N PRO A 92 6.56 21.98 -0.84
CA PRO A 92 7.21 22.61 -2.00
C PRO A 92 7.37 21.68 -3.22
N PHE A 93 6.78 20.48 -3.19
CA PHE A 93 7.12 19.41 -4.16
C PHE A 93 6.50 19.62 -5.54
N GLY A 94 5.31 20.23 -5.61
CA GLY A 94 4.62 20.47 -6.87
C GLY A 94 3.94 19.23 -7.47
N LEU A 95 3.56 19.34 -8.74
CA LEU A 95 2.97 18.27 -9.56
C LEU A 95 4.04 17.29 -10.05
N TYR A 96 3.62 16.16 -10.64
CA TYR A 96 4.50 15.02 -10.91
C TYR A 96 5.77 15.34 -11.72
N PRO A 97 5.79 16.26 -12.72
CA PRO A 97 7.02 16.50 -13.48
C PRO A 97 8.13 17.08 -12.60
N THR A 98 7.77 18.04 -11.73
CA THR A 98 8.68 18.63 -10.76
C THR A 98 8.94 17.67 -9.60
N ALA A 99 7.89 17.09 -9.02
CA ALA A 99 8.02 16.24 -7.84
C ALA A 99 8.88 15.00 -8.11
N LEU A 100 8.69 14.32 -9.24
CA LEU A 100 9.45 13.12 -9.59
C LEU A 100 10.77 13.45 -10.31
N GLY A 101 10.88 14.62 -10.94
CA GLY A 101 12.09 15.05 -11.63
C GLY A 101 13.17 15.66 -10.72
N GLU A 102 12.76 16.40 -9.68
CA GLU A 102 13.67 17.20 -8.86
C GLU A 102 13.88 16.64 -7.44
N TYR A 103 12.88 15.95 -6.90
CA TYR A 103 12.90 15.37 -5.55
C TYR A 103 13.08 13.86 -5.57
N SER A 104 13.63 13.32 -4.49
CA SER A 104 13.75 11.87 -4.27
C SER A 104 12.67 11.37 -3.31
N TRP A 105 12.20 10.15 -3.56
CA TRP A 105 11.08 9.51 -2.87
C TRP A 105 11.41 8.07 -2.51
N ASP A 106 11.00 7.64 -1.31
CA ASP A 106 11.08 6.25 -0.86
C ASP A 106 9.87 5.46 -1.37
N VAL A 107 8.73 6.15 -1.51
CA VAL A 107 7.44 5.58 -1.89
C VAL A 107 6.81 6.37 -3.03
N LEU A 108 6.36 5.66 -4.07
CA LEU A 108 5.45 6.17 -5.08
C LEU A 108 4.15 5.36 -5.00
N SER A 109 3.05 6.00 -4.63
CA SER A 109 1.72 5.39 -4.64
C SER A 109 0.93 5.85 -5.85
N LEU A 110 0.40 4.90 -6.62
CA LEU A 110 -0.38 5.16 -7.83
C LEU A 110 -1.79 4.57 -7.65
N GLU A 111 -2.82 5.33 -7.98
CA GLU A 111 -4.22 4.87 -7.98
C GLU A 111 -4.72 4.55 -9.40
N PRO A 112 -4.83 3.26 -9.78
CA PRO A 112 -5.62 2.84 -10.94
C PRO A 112 -7.10 3.23 -10.79
N PHE A 113 -7.66 3.86 -11.82
CA PHE A 113 -9.03 4.40 -11.77
C PHE A 113 -9.65 4.45 -13.17
N ASP A 114 -10.86 3.91 -13.34
CA ASP A 114 -11.68 3.96 -14.55
C ASP A 114 -10.93 3.73 -15.88
N ARG A 115 -9.99 2.79 -15.89
CA ARG A 115 -9.27 2.37 -17.09
C ARG A 115 -9.24 0.86 -17.21
N HIS A 116 -9.01 0.40 -18.44
CA HIS A 116 -8.67 -0.99 -18.66
C HIS A 116 -7.24 -1.26 -18.22
N LEU A 117 -6.93 -2.54 -18.01
CA LEU A 117 -5.58 -2.97 -17.61
C LEU A 117 -4.55 -2.60 -18.68
N ASP A 118 -4.87 -2.93 -19.93
CA ASP A 118 -4.00 -2.79 -21.11
C ASP A 118 -4.44 -1.63 -22.02
N GLY A 119 -3.60 -1.35 -23.02
CA GLY A 119 -3.81 -0.28 -24.00
C GLY A 119 -3.03 0.99 -23.68
N LYS A 120 -2.98 1.93 -24.63
CA LYS A 120 -2.18 3.17 -24.50
C LYS A 120 -2.56 4.03 -23.28
N ASP A 121 -3.85 4.02 -22.95
CA ASP A 121 -4.44 4.78 -21.86
C ASP A 121 -4.80 3.86 -20.67
N GLY A 122 -4.43 2.57 -20.74
CA GLY A 122 -4.66 1.59 -19.69
C GLY A 122 -3.73 1.79 -18.48
N ASP A 123 -4.13 1.24 -17.33
CA ASP A 123 -3.44 1.51 -16.06
C ASP A 123 -2.00 0.96 -16.03
N LEU A 124 -1.69 -0.14 -16.72
CA LEU A 124 -0.30 -0.62 -16.84
C LEU A 124 0.60 0.39 -17.57
N ALA A 125 0.12 0.92 -18.70
CA ALA A 125 0.87 1.89 -19.49
C ALA A 125 1.00 3.23 -18.75
N ALA A 126 -0.08 3.70 -18.12
CA ALA A 126 -0.06 4.94 -17.35
C ALA A 126 0.85 4.84 -16.13
N ALA A 127 0.71 3.79 -15.32
CA ALA A 127 1.57 3.58 -14.15
C ALA A 127 3.05 3.46 -14.55
N GLY A 128 3.36 2.73 -15.63
CA GLY A 128 4.72 2.60 -16.14
C GLY A 128 5.38 3.94 -16.44
N ARG A 129 4.66 4.91 -17.00
CA ARG A 129 5.20 6.25 -17.28
C ARG A 129 5.62 6.99 -16.01
N PHE A 130 4.82 6.93 -14.94
CA PHE A 130 5.20 7.51 -13.64
C PHE A 130 6.39 6.79 -13.01
N ILE A 131 6.42 5.46 -13.07
CA ILE A 131 7.52 4.65 -12.54
C ILE A 131 8.83 4.98 -13.26
N ASP A 132 8.82 5.00 -14.59
CA ASP A 132 9.99 5.32 -15.41
C ASP A 132 10.54 6.72 -15.13
N LEU A 133 9.67 7.69 -14.85
CA LEU A 133 10.08 9.03 -14.45
C LEU A 133 10.71 9.03 -13.05
N ALA A 134 10.04 8.42 -12.07
CA ALA A 134 10.51 8.36 -10.70
C ALA A 134 11.86 7.66 -10.56
N LEU A 135 12.09 6.57 -11.29
CA LEU A 135 13.33 5.78 -11.24
C LEU A 135 14.58 6.58 -11.68
N ARG A 136 14.42 7.66 -12.45
CA ARG A 136 15.56 8.52 -12.85
C ARG A 136 16.23 9.21 -11.65
N ARG A 137 15.45 9.53 -10.63
CA ARG A 137 15.89 10.26 -9.43
C ARG A 137 15.81 9.43 -8.15
N SER A 138 14.97 8.41 -8.16
CA SER A 138 14.69 7.51 -7.03
C SER A 138 14.80 6.05 -7.50
N PRO A 139 16.02 5.55 -7.82
CA PRO A 139 16.22 4.20 -8.36
C PRO A 139 15.74 3.09 -7.40
N ASP A 140 15.70 3.38 -6.10
CA ASP A 140 15.24 2.49 -5.04
C ASP A 140 13.80 2.74 -4.59
N VAL A 141 13.00 3.52 -5.32
CA VAL A 141 11.61 3.81 -4.95
C VAL A 141 10.80 2.52 -4.84
N GLN A 142 10.05 2.38 -3.74
CA GLN A 142 9.04 1.33 -3.61
C GLN A 142 7.74 1.80 -4.23
N VAL A 143 7.33 1.16 -5.33
CA VAL A 143 6.05 1.42 -5.98
C VAL A 143 4.94 0.66 -5.25
N TYR A 144 3.85 1.36 -4.95
CA TYR A 144 2.62 0.81 -4.41
C TYR A 144 1.46 1.11 -5.36
N ILE A 145 0.63 0.10 -5.60
CA ILE A 145 -0.66 0.24 -6.24
C ILE A 145 -1.73 0.38 -5.16
N TYR A 146 -2.48 1.48 -5.21
CA TYR A 146 -3.58 1.72 -4.30
C TYR A 146 -4.80 0.91 -4.74
N SER A 147 -5.01 -0.23 -4.07
CA SER A 147 -6.18 -1.08 -4.28
C SER A 147 -7.39 -0.48 -3.59
N ARG A 148 -8.03 0.49 -4.25
CA ARG A 148 -9.29 1.11 -3.81
C ARG A 148 -10.46 0.10 -3.78
N TRP A 149 -11.67 0.60 -3.57
CA TRP A 149 -12.90 -0.16 -3.41
C TRP A 149 -13.86 -0.02 -4.60
N PRO A 150 -14.85 -0.93 -4.72
CA PRO A 150 -15.94 -0.78 -5.66
C PRO A 150 -16.91 0.32 -5.22
N ARG A 151 -17.49 1.00 -6.20
CA ARG A 151 -18.59 1.97 -6.02
C ARG A 151 -19.87 1.29 -5.54
N ARG A 152 -20.77 2.07 -4.95
CA ARG A 152 -22.16 1.68 -4.70
C ARG A 152 -22.94 1.70 -6.01
N ASP A 153 -23.86 0.77 -6.16
CA ASP A 153 -24.77 0.72 -7.30
C ASP A 153 -25.91 1.72 -7.09
N GLU A 154 -26.13 2.58 -8.08
CA GLU A 154 -27.23 3.55 -8.10
C GLU A 154 -28.44 2.96 -8.83
N GLY A 155 -29.54 2.82 -8.10
CA GLY A 155 -30.84 2.45 -8.66
C GLY A 155 -31.44 3.56 -9.50
N LYS A 156 -32.44 3.22 -10.33
CA LYS A 156 -33.15 4.22 -11.16
C LYS A 156 -33.84 5.32 -10.35
N ASP A 157 -34.10 5.06 -9.07
CA ASP A 157 -34.69 5.98 -8.10
C ASP A 157 -33.64 6.80 -7.33
N GLY A 158 -32.36 6.69 -7.68
CA GLY A 158 -31.24 7.34 -6.99
C GLY A 158 -30.84 6.65 -5.68
N SER A 159 -31.45 5.52 -5.34
CA SER A 159 -31.04 4.76 -4.15
C SER A 159 -29.66 4.14 -4.37
N LEU A 160 -28.83 4.14 -3.32
CA LEU A 160 -27.49 3.54 -3.37
C LEU A 160 -27.49 2.21 -2.63
N SER A 161 -27.02 1.15 -3.29
CA SER A 161 -26.91 -0.21 -2.72
C SER A 161 -25.49 -0.76 -2.86
N LEU A 162 -25.12 -1.73 -2.03
CA LEU A 162 -23.79 -2.32 -2.06
C LEU A 162 -23.79 -3.76 -1.55
N ASP A 163 -23.48 -4.70 -2.43
CA ASP A 163 -22.97 -6.01 -2.02
C ASP A 163 -21.45 -6.02 -2.21
N TYR A 164 -20.72 -5.60 -1.18
CA TYR A 164 -19.28 -5.41 -1.25
C TYR A 164 -18.56 -6.70 -1.65
N ARG A 165 -18.88 -7.82 -0.98
CA ARG A 165 -18.25 -9.11 -1.23
C ARG A 165 -18.49 -9.58 -2.67
N ALA A 166 -19.74 -9.50 -3.14
CA ALA A 166 -20.07 -9.95 -4.50
C ALA A 166 -19.34 -9.10 -5.54
N LYS A 167 -19.28 -7.78 -5.37
CA LYS A 167 -18.57 -6.90 -6.30
C LYS A 167 -17.06 -7.13 -6.25
N TRP A 168 -16.45 -7.09 -5.07
CA TRP A 168 -15.01 -7.15 -4.88
C TRP A 168 -14.36 -8.43 -5.42
N LEU A 169 -15.07 -9.56 -5.30
CA LEU A 169 -14.56 -10.88 -5.68
C LEU A 169 -14.83 -11.27 -7.15
N ARG A 170 -15.43 -10.38 -7.95
CA ARG A 170 -15.56 -10.59 -9.40
C ARG A 170 -14.20 -10.71 -10.07
N LYS A 171 -14.16 -11.46 -11.17
CA LYS A 171 -13.00 -11.57 -12.05
C LYS A 171 -13.01 -10.47 -13.08
N TYR A 172 -11.85 -9.85 -13.33
CA TYR A 172 -11.71 -8.84 -14.36
C TYR A 172 -12.03 -9.42 -15.74
N THR A 173 -12.97 -8.79 -16.44
CA THR A 173 -13.50 -9.28 -17.72
C THR A 173 -12.87 -8.61 -18.93
N GLY A 174 -12.16 -7.49 -18.74
CA GLY A 174 -11.71 -6.64 -19.84
C GLY A 174 -12.77 -5.67 -20.36
N GLY A 175 -14.00 -5.72 -19.84
CA GLY A 175 -15.10 -4.83 -20.23
C GLY A 175 -15.25 -3.62 -19.32
N TRP A 176 -16.15 -2.70 -19.71
CA TRP A 176 -16.63 -1.59 -18.88
C TRP A 176 -17.84 -2.04 -18.05
N ASP A 177 -17.59 -2.98 -17.14
CA ASP A 177 -18.64 -3.61 -16.32
C ASP A 177 -18.40 -3.42 -14.81
N GLY A 178 -17.48 -2.52 -14.45
CA GLY A 178 -17.07 -2.26 -13.07
C GLY A 178 -16.13 -3.33 -12.50
N THR A 179 -15.56 -4.22 -13.34
CA THR A 179 -14.54 -5.16 -12.86
C THR A 179 -13.14 -4.55 -12.73
N GLU A 180 -12.92 -3.33 -13.23
CA GLU A 180 -11.74 -2.49 -12.98
C GLU A 180 -11.64 -2.00 -11.51
N GLU A 181 -12.59 -2.39 -10.66
CA GLU A 181 -12.67 -2.04 -9.24
C GLU A 181 -12.54 -3.26 -8.32
N THR A 182 -11.99 -4.38 -8.83
CA THR A 182 -12.01 -5.68 -8.15
C THR A 182 -10.64 -6.08 -7.65
N ARG A 183 -10.60 -7.01 -6.68
CA ARG A 183 -9.34 -7.65 -6.26
C ARG A 183 -8.55 -8.16 -7.46
N ASP A 184 -9.23 -8.89 -8.35
CA ASP A 184 -8.61 -9.52 -9.52
C ASP A 184 -7.97 -8.48 -10.44
N TYR A 185 -8.58 -7.31 -10.60
CA TYR A 185 -8.00 -6.21 -11.37
C TYR A 185 -6.71 -5.67 -10.74
N PHE A 186 -6.74 -5.28 -9.47
CA PHE A 186 -5.56 -4.70 -8.80
C PHE A 186 -4.41 -5.70 -8.68
N GLU A 187 -4.70 -6.98 -8.44
CA GLU A 187 -3.68 -8.05 -8.46
C GLU A 187 -3.05 -8.20 -9.85
N ARG A 188 -3.83 -8.08 -10.94
CA ARG A 188 -3.32 -8.10 -12.31
C ARG A 188 -2.48 -6.86 -12.64
N VAL A 189 -2.86 -5.68 -12.17
CA VAL A 189 -2.02 -4.47 -12.31
C VAL A 189 -0.66 -4.70 -11.66
N VAL A 190 -0.61 -5.18 -10.41
CA VAL A 190 0.65 -5.49 -9.73
C VAL A 190 1.45 -6.55 -10.47
N ALA A 191 0.81 -7.62 -10.94
CA ALA A 191 1.47 -8.68 -11.69
C ALA A 191 2.09 -8.17 -13.00
N GLY A 192 1.34 -7.39 -13.78
CA GLY A 192 1.82 -6.80 -15.04
C GLY A 192 3.02 -5.86 -14.83
N LEU A 193 2.97 -5.02 -13.78
CA LEU A 193 4.10 -4.14 -13.44
C LEU A 193 5.32 -4.94 -12.96
N ARG A 194 5.13 -5.98 -12.15
CA ARG A 194 6.26 -6.85 -11.73
C ARG A 194 6.93 -7.53 -12.92
N GLU A 195 6.17 -7.93 -13.93
CA GLU A 195 6.73 -8.49 -15.15
C GLU A 195 7.51 -7.43 -15.94
N ALA A 196 6.90 -6.27 -16.21
CA ALA A 196 7.51 -5.20 -17.01
C ALA A 196 8.84 -4.67 -16.41
N TYR A 197 8.92 -4.65 -15.07
CA TYR A 197 10.05 -4.11 -14.31
C TYR A 197 10.95 -5.17 -13.67
N ARG A 198 10.80 -6.46 -14.04
CA ARG A 198 11.65 -7.54 -13.52
C ARG A 198 13.13 -7.22 -13.76
N GLY A 199 13.91 -7.16 -12.68
CA GLY A 199 15.35 -6.85 -12.71
C GLY A 199 15.69 -5.38 -12.97
N LYS A 200 14.70 -4.48 -13.07
CA LYS A 200 14.90 -3.05 -13.33
C LYS A 200 14.51 -2.17 -12.13
N ALA A 201 13.57 -2.62 -11.31
CA ALA A 201 13.11 -1.91 -10.11
C ALA A 201 12.72 -2.90 -9.01
N LYS A 202 12.45 -2.37 -7.81
CA LYS A 202 11.82 -3.16 -6.74
C LYS A 202 10.46 -3.68 -7.23
N PRO A 203 10.05 -4.92 -6.86
CA PRO A 203 8.74 -5.43 -7.22
C PRO A 203 7.63 -4.50 -6.72
N ALA A 204 6.68 -4.16 -7.59
CA ALA A 204 5.50 -3.40 -7.18
C ALA A 204 4.75 -4.12 -6.04
N LEU A 205 4.24 -3.34 -5.08
CA LEU A 205 3.44 -3.81 -3.95
C LEU A 205 2.02 -3.26 -4.04
N LEU A 206 1.14 -3.77 -3.20
CA LEU A 206 -0.26 -3.35 -3.09
C LEU A 206 -0.50 -2.69 -1.73
N VAL A 207 -1.29 -1.62 -1.70
CA VAL A 207 -1.95 -1.15 -0.47
C VAL A 207 -3.36 -1.72 -0.48
N PRO A 208 -3.64 -2.83 0.25
CA PRO A 208 -4.80 -3.69 0.02
C PRO A 208 -6.07 -3.16 0.72
N VAL A 209 -6.44 -1.90 0.48
CA VAL A 209 -7.62 -1.29 1.13
C VAL A 209 -8.89 -2.06 0.80
N GLY A 210 -9.09 -2.47 -0.45
CA GLY A 210 -10.27 -3.26 -0.83
C GLY A 210 -10.41 -4.58 -0.05
N ASP A 211 -9.29 -5.25 0.26
CA ASP A 211 -9.30 -6.46 1.07
C ASP A 211 -9.54 -6.21 2.55
N VAL A 212 -9.03 -5.10 3.09
CA VAL A 212 -9.35 -4.65 4.45
C VAL A 212 -10.83 -4.37 4.59
N LEU A 213 -11.44 -3.75 3.58
CA LEU A 213 -12.88 -3.47 3.55
C LEU A 213 -13.72 -4.75 3.41
N LEU A 214 -13.25 -5.75 2.66
CA LEU A 214 -13.89 -7.07 2.63
C LEU A 214 -13.88 -7.73 4.02
N GLU A 215 -12.76 -7.65 4.74
CA GLU A 215 -12.66 -8.18 6.10
C GLU A 215 -13.58 -7.42 7.06
N LEU A 216 -13.64 -6.08 6.95
CA LEU A 216 -14.54 -5.26 7.75
C LEU A 216 -16.01 -5.55 7.44
N ASP A 217 -16.40 -5.72 6.18
CA ASP A 217 -17.75 -6.12 5.78
C ASP A 217 -18.17 -7.42 6.48
N ALA A 218 -17.29 -8.43 6.49
CA ALA A 218 -17.55 -9.69 7.19
C ALA A 218 -17.67 -9.50 8.71
N ARG A 219 -16.81 -8.68 9.33
CA ARG A 219 -16.85 -8.40 10.78
C ARG A 219 -18.08 -7.60 11.18
N MET A 220 -18.49 -6.61 10.39
CA MET A 220 -19.68 -5.80 10.62
C MET A 220 -20.93 -6.66 10.58
N LYS A 221 -21.07 -7.54 9.55
CA LYS A 221 -22.16 -8.51 9.45
C LYS A 221 -22.19 -9.50 10.62
N ALA A 222 -21.03 -9.80 11.21
CA ALA A 222 -20.90 -10.64 12.40
C ALA A 222 -21.08 -9.88 13.73
N GLY A 223 -21.39 -8.57 13.70
CA GLY A 223 -21.55 -7.75 14.90
C GLY A 223 -20.24 -7.47 15.67
N LYS A 224 -19.09 -7.57 14.99
CA LYS A 224 -17.76 -7.43 15.61
C LYS A 224 -17.14 -6.04 15.45
N VAL A 225 -17.86 -5.09 14.84
CA VAL A 225 -17.39 -3.70 14.68
C VAL A 225 -18.36 -2.77 15.42
N PRO A 226 -17.95 -2.17 16.54
CA PRO A 226 -18.82 -1.29 17.33
C PRO A 226 -19.46 -0.18 16.48
N GLY A 227 -20.79 -0.02 16.60
CA GLY A 227 -21.55 1.00 15.89
C GLY A 227 -21.72 0.79 14.37
N HIS A 228 -21.20 -0.31 13.81
CA HIS A 228 -21.26 -0.58 12.37
C HIS A 228 -21.69 -2.03 12.09
N SER A 229 -22.77 -2.18 11.34
CA SER A 229 -23.34 -3.46 10.90
C SER A 229 -23.26 -3.67 9.38
N ASP A 230 -22.93 -2.62 8.62
CA ASP A 230 -22.84 -2.64 7.16
C ASP A 230 -21.69 -1.73 6.70
N ILE A 231 -20.85 -2.24 5.80
CA ILE A 231 -19.72 -1.49 5.24
C ILE A 231 -20.20 -0.25 4.46
N ALA A 232 -21.41 -0.25 3.93
CA ALA A 232 -21.99 0.92 3.28
C ALA A 232 -22.10 2.15 4.20
N GLN A 233 -22.09 1.97 5.53
CA GLN A 233 -22.16 3.07 6.51
C GLN A 233 -20.93 3.98 6.50
N ILE A 234 -19.80 3.54 5.95
CA ILE A 234 -18.59 4.38 5.84
C ILE A 234 -18.58 5.22 4.55
N TYR A 235 -19.48 4.95 3.61
CA TYR A 235 -19.63 5.73 2.38
C TYR A 235 -20.49 6.97 2.63
N VAL A 236 -20.09 8.12 2.09
CA VAL A 236 -20.92 9.35 2.11
C VAL A 236 -21.76 9.49 0.85
N ASP A 237 -21.31 8.92 -0.26
CA ASP A 237 -21.98 8.91 -1.55
C ASP A 237 -21.68 7.59 -2.30
N GLY A 238 -21.74 7.59 -3.63
CA GLY A 238 -21.46 6.41 -4.45
C GLY A 238 -20.02 5.88 -4.34
N ILE A 239 -19.04 6.69 -3.90
CA ILE A 239 -17.63 6.30 -3.85
C ILE A 239 -16.85 6.87 -2.66
N HIS A 240 -17.12 8.09 -2.21
CA HIS A 240 -16.30 8.74 -1.19
C HIS A 240 -16.63 8.21 0.21
N PHE A 241 -15.64 8.23 1.09
CA PHE A 241 -15.78 7.82 2.48
C PHE A 241 -15.97 8.99 3.45
N ASN A 242 -16.56 8.67 4.60
CA ASN A 242 -16.50 9.50 5.78
C ASN A 242 -15.12 9.34 6.48
N ASN A 243 -14.99 9.92 7.65
CA ASN A 243 -13.74 9.85 8.42
C ASN A 243 -13.40 8.42 8.90
N VAL A 244 -14.40 7.55 9.14
CA VAL A 244 -14.17 6.14 9.50
C VAL A 244 -13.52 5.40 8.34
N GLY A 245 -14.06 5.54 7.12
CA GLY A 245 -13.43 4.96 5.93
C GLY A 245 -12.07 5.58 5.64
N SER A 246 -11.90 6.90 5.85
CA SER A 246 -10.58 7.54 5.76
C SER A 246 -9.57 6.96 6.76
N TYR A 247 -10.00 6.61 7.97
CA TYR A 247 -9.15 5.97 8.98
C TYR A 247 -8.72 4.56 8.56
N VAL A 248 -9.64 3.78 7.96
CA VAL A 248 -9.31 2.47 7.37
C VAL A 248 -8.21 2.61 6.31
N VAL A 249 -8.36 3.57 5.38
CA VAL A 249 -7.36 3.86 4.33
C VAL A 249 -6.03 4.27 4.97
N GLY A 250 -6.06 5.22 5.90
CA GLY A 250 -4.89 5.71 6.62
C GLY A 250 -4.10 4.61 7.32
N LEU A 251 -4.79 3.76 8.09
CA LEU A 251 -4.14 2.64 8.79
C LEU A 251 -3.55 1.61 7.82
N THR A 252 -4.21 1.36 6.69
CA THR A 252 -3.70 0.43 5.66
C THR A 252 -2.43 0.99 5.02
N TYR A 253 -2.38 2.30 4.73
CA TYR A 253 -1.17 2.97 4.26
C TYR A 253 -0.08 2.99 5.33
N TYR A 254 -0.41 3.28 6.58
CA TYR A 254 0.55 3.24 7.68
C TYR A 254 1.22 1.86 7.77
N ALA A 255 0.41 0.80 7.85
CA ALA A 255 0.90 -0.56 8.03
C ALA A 255 1.75 -1.03 6.84
N THR A 256 1.45 -0.58 5.62
CA THR A 256 2.19 -0.95 4.41
C THR A 256 3.48 -0.15 4.23
N ILE A 257 3.44 1.17 4.38
CA ILE A 257 4.62 2.05 4.23
C ILE A 257 5.63 1.78 5.35
N PHE A 258 5.15 1.71 6.60
CA PHE A 258 6.03 1.56 7.76
C PHE A 258 6.30 0.10 8.15
N ARG A 259 5.61 -0.86 7.50
CA ARG A 259 5.70 -2.30 7.78
C ARG A 259 5.49 -2.62 9.27
N ASP A 260 4.58 -1.88 9.89
CA ASP A 260 4.37 -1.85 11.33
C ASP A 260 2.92 -2.21 11.68
N ASP A 261 2.74 -2.85 12.83
CA ASP A 261 1.44 -3.27 13.33
C ASP A 261 0.62 -2.03 13.76
N PRO A 262 -0.51 -1.69 13.13
CA PRO A 262 -1.26 -0.47 13.42
C PRO A 262 -1.98 -0.49 14.78
N ARG A 263 -1.99 -1.61 15.50
CA ARG A 263 -2.77 -1.75 16.74
C ARG A 263 -2.22 -0.89 17.87
N GLY A 264 -3.11 -0.16 18.54
CA GLY A 264 -2.78 0.82 19.56
C GLY A 264 -2.41 2.20 19.01
N LEU A 265 -2.49 2.44 17.70
CA LEU A 265 -2.42 3.79 17.16
C LEU A 265 -3.62 4.64 17.63
N PRO A 266 -3.46 5.96 17.79
CA PRO A 266 -4.58 6.83 18.12
C PRO A 266 -5.55 6.97 16.94
N ALA A 267 -6.83 7.18 17.21
CA ALA A 267 -7.81 7.61 16.20
C ALA A 267 -7.95 9.14 16.13
N GLY A 268 -7.35 9.88 17.08
CA GLY A 268 -7.40 11.33 17.21
C GLY A 268 -7.21 12.10 15.89
N PRO A 269 -6.16 11.81 15.09
CA PRO A 269 -5.92 12.51 13.83
C PRO A 269 -7.05 12.40 12.79
N TYR A 270 -7.95 11.42 12.92
CA TYR A 270 -9.11 11.22 12.04
C TYR A 270 -10.44 11.64 12.69
N ASN A 271 -10.39 12.15 13.92
CA ASN A 271 -11.50 12.75 14.65
C ASN A 271 -11.44 14.29 14.68
N GLU A 272 -10.41 14.89 14.06
CA GLU A 272 -10.32 16.34 13.90
C GLU A 272 -11.34 16.81 12.85
N ASP A 273 -11.93 17.99 13.08
CA ASP A 273 -12.82 18.70 12.15
C ASP A 273 -13.92 17.83 11.52
N LEU A 274 -14.57 17.01 12.34
CA LEU A 274 -15.66 16.15 11.87
C LEU A 274 -16.83 16.97 11.33
N ASP A 275 -17.18 16.72 10.07
CA ASP A 275 -18.45 17.15 9.49
C ASP A 275 -19.60 16.56 10.35
N PRO A 276 -20.45 17.38 10.98
CA PRO A 276 -21.53 16.88 11.83
C PRO A 276 -22.56 16.00 11.10
N ALA A 277 -22.75 16.20 9.79
CA ALA A 277 -23.69 15.41 9.00
C ALA A 277 -23.08 14.07 8.57
N LYS A 278 -21.81 14.07 8.17
CA LYS A 278 -21.16 12.91 7.52
C LYS A 278 -20.18 12.16 8.42
N GLY A 279 -19.55 12.85 9.35
CA GLY A 279 -18.53 12.34 10.25
C GLY A 279 -19.11 11.51 11.40
N ARG A 280 -18.32 10.56 11.88
CA ARG A 280 -18.64 9.71 13.03
C ARG A 280 -17.42 9.64 13.93
N LYS A 281 -17.57 9.92 15.22
CA LYS A 281 -16.46 9.82 16.17
C LYS A 281 -15.95 8.38 16.21
N ILE A 282 -14.64 8.21 16.00
CA ILE A 282 -13.94 6.93 16.14
C ILE A 282 -13.47 6.83 17.59
N ASP A 283 -14.24 6.14 18.42
CA ASP A 283 -13.81 5.82 19.79
C ASP A 283 -12.79 4.67 19.81
N GLU A 284 -12.26 4.36 21.00
CA GLU A 284 -11.22 3.34 21.16
C GLU A 284 -11.67 1.94 20.75
N ALA A 285 -12.95 1.60 20.98
CA ALA A 285 -13.49 0.29 20.65
C ALA A 285 -13.63 0.11 19.13
N LEU A 286 -14.16 1.11 18.43
CA LEU A 286 -14.21 1.13 16.97
C LEU A 286 -12.80 1.16 16.37
N ALA A 287 -11.90 1.99 16.92
CA ALA A 287 -10.51 2.06 16.46
C ALA A 287 -9.82 0.69 16.56
N GLY A 288 -9.91 0.03 17.71
CA GLY A 288 -9.33 -1.30 17.93
C GLY A 288 -9.86 -2.34 16.96
N ALA A 289 -11.17 -2.37 16.72
CA ALA A 289 -11.78 -3.30 15.76
C ALA A 289 -11.26 -3.10 14.32
N ILE A 290 -11.10 -1.84 13.91
CA ILE A 290 -10.54 -1.49 12.59
C ILE A 290 -9.06 -1.85 12.50
N GLN A 291 -8.26 -1.51 13.51
CA GLN A 291 -6.83 -1.81 13.55
C GLN A 291 -6.56 -3.32 13.46
N GLU A 292 -7.34 -4.13 14.18
CA GLU A 292 -7.27 -5.60 14.09
C GLU A 292 -7.62 -6.12 12.69
N ALA A 293 -8.63 -5.52 12.03
CA ALA A 293 -8.98 -5.90 10.66
C ALA A 293 -7.84 -5.56 9.68
N VAL A 294 -7.34 -4.33 9.74
CA VAL A 294 -6.22 -3.85 8.91
C VAL A 294 -5.02 -4.77 9.10
N TRP A 295 -4.61 -5.05 10.33
CA TRP A 295 -3.43 -5.87 10.58
C TRP A 295 -3.61 -7.31 10.11
N SER A 296 -4.78 -7.92 10.32
CA SER A 296 -5.06 -9.29 9.87
C SER A 296 -4.91 -9.47 8.36
N VAL A 297 -5.27 -8.45 7.57
CA VAL A 297 -5.13 -8.45 6.12
C VAL A 297 -3.71 -8.08 5.71
N VAL A 298 -3.21 -6.92 6.14
CA VAL A 298 -1.91 -6.40 5.65
C VAL A 298 -0.75 -7.33 6.00
N SER A 299 -0.75 -7.94 7.19
CA SER A 299 0.34 -8.83 7.63
C SER A 299 0.37 -10.18 6.91
N THR A 300 -0.71 -10.55 6.22
CA THR A 300 -0.86 -11.84 5.51
C THR A 300 -1.01 -11.69 4.00
N HIS A 301 -1.29 -10.48 3.50
CA HIS A 301 -1.52 -10.23 2.08
C HIS A 301 -0.22 -10.37 1.28
N PRO A 302 -0.14 -11.28 0.29
CA PRO A 302 1.11 -11.64 -0.39
C PRO A 302 1.72 -10.49 -1.20
N LEU A 303 0.91 -9.49 -1.56
CA LEU A 303 1.35 -8.31 -2.30
C LEU A 303 1.60 -7.08 -1.42
N ALA A 304 1.30 -7.11 -0.12
CA ALA A 304 1.46 -5.94 0.75
C ALA A 304 2.93 -5.63 1.10
N GLY A 305 3.82 -6.61 0.97
CA GLY A 305 5.24 -6.46 1.31
C GLY A 305 5.51 -6.32 2.81
N VAL A 306 4.53 -6.65 3.65
CA VAL A 306 4.64 -6.74 5.10
C VAL A 306 4.71 -8.21 5.47
N ARG A 307 5.70 -8.60 6.26
CA ARG A 307 5.76 -9.95 6.85
C ARG A 307 5.27 -9.85 8.28
N ALA A 308 4.28 -10.66 8.66
CA ALA A 308 3.95 -10.86 10.06
C ALA A 308 5.22 -11.30 10.81
N LEU A 309 5.58 -10.58 11.88
CA LEU A 309 6.54 -11.12 12.84
C LEU A 309 5.92 -12.38 13.44
N PRO A 310 6.69 -13.47 13.65
CA PRO A 310 6.21 -14.55 14.51
C PRO A 310 5.79 -13.93 15.84
N SER A 311 4.62 -14.32 16.35
CA SER A 311 4.09 -13.84 17.63
C SER A 311 5.20 -13.93 18.68
N ARG A 312 5.47 -12.83 19.40
CA ARG A 312 6.38 -12.87 20.54
C ARG A 312 5.86 -13.95 21.50
N PRO A 313 6.72 -14.88 21.95
CA PRO A 313 6.33 -15.92 22.90
C PRO A 313 5.83 -15.33 24.21
#